data_AF-A0A1V0Q0N9-F1
#
_entry.id   AF-A0A1V0Q0N9-F1
#
_cell.length_a   1.000
_cell.length_b   1.000
_cell.length_c   1.000
_cell.angle_alpha   90.00
_cell.angle_beta   90.00
_cell.angle_gamma   90.00
#
_symmetry.space_group_name_H-M   'P 1'
#
loop_
_entity.id
_entity.type
_entity.pdbx_description
1 polymer ?
#
loop_
_entity_poly.entity_id
_entity_poly.type
_entity_poly.pdbx_seq_one_letter_code
_entity_poly.pdbx_strand_id
1 'polypeptide(L)'
;MFRTDYFAVHFKIDYVNADGSISNYYPDFIVKLKDGRVSIVETKGQEDLDVPLKMERLRQWCEDTNSAQSETTFDFVYVHEESFDRYKPSTFTQLEGGVLECK
;
A
#
# COMPACT_ATOMS: atom_id res chain seq x y z
N MET A 1 -7.83 7.32 -19.30
CA MET A 1 -7.53 5.93 -19.69
C MET A 1 -6.69 5.34 -18.59
N PHE A 2 -7.30 4.62 -17.65
CA PHE A 2 -6.56 3.84 -16.67
C PHE A 2 -6.13 2.56 -17.38
N ARG A 3 -4.82 2.33 -17.46
CA ARG A 3 -4.26 1.13 -18.06
C ARG A 3 -3.83 0.22 -16.92
N THR A 4 -4.53 -0.89 -16.77
CA THR A 4 -4.16 -1.94 -15.83
C THR A 4 -3.23 -2.88 -16.59
N ASP A 5 -1.92 -2.64 -16.54
CA ASP A 5 -0.95 -3.61 -17.05
C ASP A 5 -0.86 -4.77 -16.03
N TYR A 6 -1.75 -5.75 -16.18
CA TYR A 6 -1.84 -6.99 -15.38
C TYR A 6 -0.61 -7.93 -15.49
N PHE A 7 0.52 -7.49 -16.08
CA PHE A 7 1.63 -8.37 -16.45
C PHE A 7 3.03 -7.89 -16.05
N ALA A 8 3.19 -6.73 -15.42
CA ALA A 8 4.51 -6.28 -14.94
C ALA A 8 4.60 -6.46 -13.43
N VAL A 9 5.39 -7.47 -13.03
CA VAL A 9 5.86 -7.87 -11.69
C VAL A 9 4.84 -8.46 -10.70
N HIS A 10 5.08 -9.73 -10.36
CA HIS A 10 4.65 -10.38 -9.11
C HIS A 10 5.28 -9.68 -7.89
N PHE A 11 5.00 -8.39 -7.70
CA PHE A 11 5.44 -7.68 -6.53
C PHE A 11 4.72 -8.26 -5.33
N LYS A 12 5.50 -8.87 -4.45
CA LYS A 12 5.05 -9.44 -3.20
C LYS A 12 6.06 -9.10 -2.14
N ILE A 13 5.59 -8.97 -0.91
CA ILE A 13 6.43 -8.74 0.25
C ILE A 13 6.28 -9.94 1.17
N ASP A 14 7.38 -10.58 1.51
CA ASP A 14 7.38 -11.64 2.51
C ASP A 14 7.27 -11.01 3.90
N TYR A 15 6.33 -11.49 4.71
CA TYR A 15 6.09 -11.04 6.09
C TYR A 15 5.96 -12.24 7.03
N VAL A 16 6.18 -12.00 8.33
CA VAL A 16 5.90 -12.99 9.37
C VAL A 16 4.46 -12.78 9.82
N ASN A 17 3.62 -13.79 9.67
CA ASN A 17 2.21 -13.73 10.06
C ASN A 17 2.03 -13.94 11.58
N ALA A 18 0.80 -13.88 12.06
CA ALA A 18 0.49 -14.06 13.49
C ALA A 18 0.89 -15.43 14.07
N ASP A 19 1.08 -16.46 13.23
CA ASP A 19 1.52 -17.80 13.67
C ASP A 19 3.06 -17.97 13.72
N GLY A 20 3.80 -16.97 13.25
CA GLY A 20 5.26 -16.99 13.19
C GLY A 20 5.84 -17.58 11.90
N SER A 21 5.00 -17.98 10.95
CA SER A 21 5.43 -18.48 9.64
C SER A 21 5.62 -17.35 8.63
N ILE A 22 6.46 -17.62 7.62
CA ILE A 22 6.63 -16.72 6.47
C ILE A 22 5.40 -16.85 5.57
N SER A 23 4.74 -15.72 5.35
CA SER A 23 3.60 -15.57 4.45
C SER A 23 3.89 -14.52 3.37
N ASN A 24 3.10 -14.55 2.29
CA ASN A 24 3.26 -13.63 1.17
C ASN A 24 2.14 -12.58 1.20
N TYR A 25 2.52 -11.31 1.12
CA TYR A 25 1.61 -10.19 0.97
C TYR A 25 1.64 -9.66 -0.47
N TYR A 26 0.46 -9.55 -1.08
CA TYR A 26 0.24 -9.00 -2.41
C TYR A 26 -0.63 -7.76 -2.26
N PRO A 27 -0.12 -6.55 -2.55
CA PRO A 27 -0.93 -5.34 -2.48
C PRO A 27 -2.04 -5.32 -3.51
N ASP A 28 -3.16 -4.66 -3.18
CA ASP A 28 -4.29 -4.53 -4.11
C ASP A 28 -3.93 -3.72 -5.37
N PHE A 29 -3.23 -2.59 -5.22
CA PHE A 29 -2.81 -1.76 -6.34
C PHE A 29 -1.39 -1.20 -6.18
N ILE A 30 -0.73 -0.98 -7.31
CA ILE A 30 0.53 -0.22 -7.41
C ILE A 30 0.30 0.93 -8.38
N VAL A 31 0.37 2.16 -7.87
CA VAL A 31 0.02 3.37 -8.61
C VAL A 31 1.28 4.17 -8.89
N LYS A 32 1.60 4.36 -10.17
CA LYS A 32 2.65 5.29 -10.59
C LYS A 32 2.07 6.70 -10.77
N LEU A 33 2.59 7.65 -10.02
CA LEU A 33 2.19 9.05 -10.07
C LEU A 33 2.92 9.80 -11.18
N LYS A 34 2.35 10.95 -11.59
CA LYS A 34 2.90 11.78 -12.68
C LYS A 34 4.24 12.42 -12.32
N ASP A 35 4.49 12.63 -11.03
CA ASP A 35 5.73 13.18 -10.50
C ASP A 35 6.85 12.12 -10.38
N GLY A 36 6.60 10.88 -10.82
CA GLY A 36 7.56 9.79 -10.80
C GLY A 36 7.52 8.93 -9.54
N ARG A 37 6.75 9.32 -8.51
CA ARG A 37 6.57 8.50 -7.30
C ARG A 37 5.73 7.25 -7.59
N VAL A 38 5.91 6.22 -6.78
CA VAL A 38 5.09 5.01 -6.78
C VAL A 38 4.42 4.86 -5.42
N SER A 39 3.11 4.67 -5.41
CA SER A 39 2.33 4.45 -4.21
C SER A 39 1.71 3.06 -4.23
N ILE A 40 1.93 2.29 -3.17
CA ILE A 40 1.33 0.98 -2.96
C ILE A 40 0.01 1.21 -2.22
N VAL A 41 -1.12 0.86 -2.84
CA VAL A 41 -2.44 1.10 -2.26
C VAL A 41 -3.04 -0.21 -1.80
N GLU A 42 -3.43 -0.25 -0.55
CA GLU A 42 -4.11 -1.38 0.08
C GLU A 42 -5.51 -0.97 0.50
N THR A 43 -6.52 -1.74 0.08
CA THR A 43 -7.92 -1.52 0.41
C THR A 43 -8.42 -2.60 1.37
N LYS A 44 -9.14 -2.18 2.40
CA LYS A 44 -9.73 -3.12 3.38
C LYS A 44 -11.15 -2.72 3.75
N GLY A 45 -12.07 -3.66 3.59
CA GLY A 45 -13.43 -3.59 4.15
C GLY A 45 -13.49 -4.08 5.60
N GLN A 46 -12.63 -5.02 5.97
CA GLN A 46 -12.54 -5.56 7.33
C GLN A 46 -11.07 -5.71 7.74
N GLU A 47 -10.75 -5.35 8.98
CA GLU A 47 -9.44 -5.57 9.56
C GLU A 47 -9.26 -7.05 9.96
N ASP A 48 -8.15 -7.63 9.52
CA ASP A 48 -7.69 -8.96 9.90
C ASP A 48 -6.51 -8.82 10.90
N LEU A 49 -6.25 -9.85 11.71
CA LEU A 49 -5.13 -9.91 12.65
C LEU A 49 -3.77 -9.68 11.96
N ASP A 50 -3.65 -10.03 10.68
CA ASP A 50 -2.42 -9.82 9.91
C ASP A 50 -2.28 -8.39 9.34
N VAL A 51 -3.33 -7.54 9.38
CA VAL A 51 -3.26 -6.18 8.82
C VAL A 51 -2.12 -5.36 9.43
N PRO A 52 -1.97 -5.27 10.76
CA PRO A 52 -0.86 -4.53 11.36
C PRO A 52 0.51 -5.07 10.92
N LEU A 53 0.65 -6.40 10.80
CA LEU A 53 1.89 -7.06 10.40
C LEU A 53 2.24 -6.75 8.94
N LYS A 54 1.25 -6.73 8.06
CA LYS A 54 1.42 -6.36 6.65
C LYS A 54 1.77 -4.89 6.51
N MET A 55 1.13 -4.00 7.27
CA MET A 55 1.40 -2.56 7.22
C MET A 55 2.81 -2.23 7.73
N GLU A 56 3.22 -2.84 8.83
CA GLU A 56 4.59 -2.67 9.36
C GLU A 56 5.62 -3.15 8.35
N ARG A 57 5.39 -4.32 7.75
CA ARG A 57 6.31 -4.86 6.74
C ARG A 57 6.37 -4.00 5.48
N LEU A 58 5.24 -3.47 5.04
CA LEU A 58 5.14 -2.57 3.88
C LEU A 58 5.88 -1.26 4.14
N ARG A 59 5.69 -0.66 5.32
CA ARG A 59 6.43 0.53 5.76
C ARG A 59 7.93 0.28 5.71
N GLN A 60 8.40 -0.82 6.31
CA GLN A 60 9.81 -1.19 6.30
C GLN A 60 10.34 -1.37 4.88
N TRP A 61 9.57 -2.02 4.00
CA TRP A 61 9.95 -2.18 2.60
C TRP A 61 10.10 -0.83 1.88
N CYS A 62 9.20 0.14 2.11
CA CYS A 62 9.30 1.48 1.55
C CYS A 62 10.57 2.19 2.05
N GLU A 63 10.89 2.11 3.33
CA GLU A 63 12.09 2.70 3.92
C GLU A 63 13.38 2.09 3.34
N ASP A 64 13.46 0.75 3.29
CA ASP A 64 14.60 0.01 2.74
C ASP A 64 14.81 0.36 1.26
N THR A 65 13.73 0.37 0.47
CA THR A 65 13.79 0.63 -0.98
C THR A 65 14.18 2.08 -1.28
N ASN A 66 13.65 3.04 -0.52
CA ASN A 66 14.02 4.44 -0.67
C ASN A 66 15.43 4.75 -0.16
N SER A 67 15.96 3.94 0.77
CA SER A 67 17.33 4.07 1.25
C SER A 67 18.34 3.44 0.30
N ALA A 68 17.95 2.37 -0.40
CA ALA A 68 18.81 1.65 -1.34
C ALA A 68 18.96 2.34 -2.71
N GLN A 69 17.96 3.12 -3.13
CA GLN A 69 17.98 3.86 -4.40
C GLN A 69 17.18 5.17 -4.30
N SER A 70 17.45 6.11 -5.21
CA SER A 70 16.80 7.43 -5.26
C SER A 70 16.13 7.74 -6.60
N GLU A 71 16.04 6.76 -7.51
CA GLU A 71 15.41 6.92 -8.82
C GLU A 71 13.89 7.08 -8.70
N THR A 72 13.28 6.36 -7.77
CA THR A 72 11.83 6.37 -7.53
C THR A 72 11.55 6.41 -6.04
N THR A 73 10.70 7.34 -5.59
CA THR A 73 10.20 7.33 -4.21
C THR A 73 8.99 6.42 -4.10
N PHE A 74 9.07 5.46 -3.18
CA PHE A 74 8.00 4.54 -2.84
C PHE A 74 7.30 4.97 -1.56
N ASP A 75 5.98 5.00 -1.59
CA ASP A 75 5.13 5.25 -0.43
C ASP A 75 3.94 4.28 -0.45
N PHE A 76 3.11 4.29 0.58
CA PHE A 76 1.90 3.48 0.63
C PHE A 76 0.70 4.25 1.17
N VAL A 77 -0.49 3.83 0.73
CA VAL A 77 -1.76 4.38 1.20
C VAL A 77 -2.65 3.23 1.63
N TYR A 78 -3.16 3.32 2.84
CA TYR A 78 -4.12 2.37 3.38
C TYR A 78 -5.52 2.98 3.37
N VAL A 79 -6.46 2.28 2.74
CA VAL A 79 -7.82 2.78 2.51
C VAL A 79 -8.83 1.83 3.15
N HIS A 80 -9.45 2.31 4.23
CA HIS A 80 -10.61 1.65 4.83
C HIS A 80 -11.89 1.99 4.07
N GLU A 81 -12.71 0.97 3.81
CA GLU A 81 -14.01 1.12 3.12
C GLU A 81 -14.92 2.14 3.82
N GLU A 82 -15.12 2.04 5.14
CA GLU A 82 -15.99 2.96 5.89
C GLU A 82 -15.58 4.43 5.71
N SER A 83 -14.28 4.66 5.67
CA SER A 83 -13.71 5.99 5.54
C SER A 83 -13.73 6.49 4.09
N PHE A 84 -13.51 5.60 3.13
CA PHE A 84 -13.69 5.92 1.71
C PHE A 84 -15.15 6.33 1.43
N ASP A 85 -16.11 5.61 1.98
CA ASP A 85 -17.54 5.90 1.84
C ASP A 85 -17.96 7.18 2.57
N ARG A 86 -17.33 7.48 3.72
CA ARG A 86 -17.56 8.72 4.46
C ARG A 86 -17.03 9.95 3.73
N TYR A 87 -15.78 9.91 3.26
CA TYR A 87 -15.11 11.09 2.71
C TYR A 87 -15.24 11.23 1.19
N LYS A 88 -15.57 10.14 0.48
CA LYS A 88 -15.74 10.06 -0.98
C LYS A 88 -14.68 10.85 -1.74
N PRO A 89 -13.39 10.55 -1.52
CA PRO A 89 -12.30 11.27 -2.17
C PRO A 89 -12.43 11.14 -3.69
N SER A 90 -12.26 12.27 -4.37
CA SER A 90 -12.39 12.35 -5.84
C SER A 90 -11.05 12.43 -6.55
N THR A 91 -9.96 12.55 -5.79
CA THR A 91 -8.59 12.69 -6.28
C THR A 91 -7.64 11.83 -5.46
N PHE A 92 -6.52 11.41 -6.07
CA PHE A 92 -5.51 10.61 -5.38
C PHE A 92 -4.85 11.36 -4.21
N THR A 93 -4.63 12.67 -4.35
CA THR A 93 -4.08 13.51 -3.28
C THR A 93 -4.99 13.53 -2.04
N GLN A 94 -6.31 13.43 -2.22
CA GLN A 94 -7.25 13.29 -1.10
C GLN A 94 -7.17 11.91 -0.43
N LEU A 95 -6.79 10.87 -1.17
CA LEU A 95 -6.51 9.55 -0.62
C LEU A 95 -5.20 9.55 0.18
N GLU A 96 -4.14 10.21 -0.30
CA GLU A 96 -2.86 10.35 0.43
C GLU A 96 -3.04 11.19 1.73
N GLY A 97 -3.76 12.31 1.65
CA GLY A 97 -3.99 13.19 2.80
C GLY A 97 -5.04 12.66 3.79
N GLY A 98 -5.87 11.72 3.36
CA GLY A 98 -6.76 10.94 4.22
C GLY A 98 -5.98 9.79 4.84
N VAL A 99 -5.03 10.10 5.72
CA VAL A 99 -4.46 9.09 6.62
C VAL A 99 -5.59 8.60 7.51
N LEU A 100 -6.20 7.50 7.10
CA LEU A 100 -7.21 6.80 7.87
C LEU A 100 -6.44 5.97 8.89
N GLU A 101 -6.42 6.54 10.09
CA GLU A 101 -5.78 6.08 11.33
C GLU A 101 -5.51 4.56 11.39
N CYS A 102 -4.24 4.17 11.28
CA CYS A 102 -3.70 3.19 12.22
C CYS A 102 -2.90 3.98 13.26
N LYS A 103 -3.52 4.22 14.41
CA LYS A 103 -2.85 4.66 15.64
C LYS A 103 -2.73 3.46 16.57
#